data_AF-A0A1F5PIN8-F1
#
_entry.id   AF-A0A1F5PIN8-F1
#
_cell.length_a   1.000
_cell.length_b   1.000
_cell.length_c   1.000
_cell.angle_alpha   90.00
_cell.angle_beta   90.00
_cell.angle_gamma   90.00
#
_symmetry.space_group_name_H-M   'P 1'
#
loop_
_entity.id
_entity.type
_entity.pdbx_description
1 polymer ?
#
loop_
_entity_poly.entity_id
_entity_poly.type
_entity_poly.pdbx_seq_one_letter_code
_entity_poly.pdbx_strand_id
1 'polypeptide(L)'
;MGIDIYARWKDQTPKQKKKQITGFSVEHGNVGYLREAYRGEHFATRYLCREAFGKSNEAKIPAKLLRERLPRALKVVEQRERTIYKQTDQKQIDKVKQSFVDFVELCERKEKETGEPCTIVANY
;
A
#
# COMPACT_ATOMS: atom_id res chain seq x y z
N MET A 1 -7.01 -15.78 1.61
CA MET A 1 -5.61 -15.30 1.56
C MET A 1 -5.58 -13.92 0.92
N GLY A 2 -4.71 -13.04 1.42
CA GLY A 2 -4.62 -11.65 0.99
C GLY A 2 -3.15 -11.23 0.91
N ILE A 3 -2.88 -10.18 0.14
CA ILE A 3 -1.62 -9.45 0.17
C ILE A 3 -1.80 -8.31 1.16
N ASP A 4 -0.96 -8.29 2.18
CA ASP A 4 -0.87 -7.26 3.20
C ASP A 4 0.46 -6.52 3.03
N ILE A 5 0.40 -5.20 2.85
CA ILE A 5 1.58 -4.34 2.73
C ILE A 5 1.69 -3.45 3.97
N TYR A 6 2.89 -3.39 4.54
CA TYR A 6 3.21 -2.55 5.69
C TYR A 6 4.35 -1.59 5.37
N ALA A 7 4.19 -0.31 5.69
CA ALA A 7 5.29 0.65 5.69
C ALA A 7 5.93 0.71 7.09
N ARG A 8 7.24 0.51 7.16
CA ARG A 8 8.07 0.70 8.36
C ARG A 8 9.03 1.85 8.12
N TRP A 9 9.20 2.69 9.12
CA TRP A 9 10.13 3.83 9.08
C TRP A 9 11.02 3.83 10.31
N LYS A 10 12.10 4.61 10.26
CA LYS A 10 13.03 4.79 11.38
C LYS A 10 12.29 5.33 12.60
N ASP A 11 12.63 4.82 13.78
CA ASP A 11 12.01 5.22 15.06
C ASP A 11 10.48 5.03 15.14
N GLN A 12 9.93 4.11 14.31
CA GLN A 12 8.52 3.77 14.37
C GLN A 12 8.16 3.13 15.72
N THR A 13 7.32 3.82 16.49
CA THR A 13 6.90 3.41 17.82
C THR A 13 6.02 2.14 17.79
N PRO A 14 5.98 1.35 18.89
CA PRO A 14 5.07 0.22 19.01
C PRO A 14 3.58 0.60 18.81
N LYS A 15 3.18 1.79 19.27
CA LYS A 15 1.81 2.31 19.07
C LYS A 15 1.49 2.52 17.59
N GLN A 16 2.44 3.02 16.80
CA GLN A 16 2.28 3.19 15.35
C GLN A 16 2.21 1.83 14.64
N LYS A 17 3.05 0.87 15.02
CA LYS A 17 2.97 -0.51 14.48
C LYS A 17 1.60 -1.14 14.77
N LYS A 18 1.09 -0.98 16.00
CA LYS A 18 -0.23 -1.48 16.38
C LYS A 18 -1.37 -0.86 15.55
N LYS A 19 -1.25 0.39 15.13
CA LYS A 19 -2.23 1.04 14.25
C LYS A 19 -2.32 0.39 12.86
N GLN A 20 -1.31 -0.35 12.43
CA GLN A 20 -1.33 -1.10 11.17
C GLN A 20 -2.06 -2.44 11.27
N ILE A 21 -2.45 -2.85 12.48
CA ILE A 21 -3.30 -4.03 12.71
C ILE A 21 -4.75 -3.58 12.51
N THR A 22 -5.17 -3.44 11.26
CA THR A 22 -6.44 -2.85 10.85
C THR A 22 -7.48 -3.90 10.44
N GLY A 23 -7.15 -5.18 10.63
CA GLY A 23 -7.94 -6.30 10.12
C GLY A 23 -7.85 -6.39 8.60
N PHE A 24 -8.93 -6.80 7.94
CA PHE A 24 -8.98 -6.94 6.48
C PHE A 24 -9.38 -5.66 5.74
N SER A 25 -9.03 -4.49 6.29
CA SER A 25 -9.47 -3.21 5.73
C SER A 25 -8.70 -2.81 4.46
N VAL A 26 -9.39 -2.15 3.54
CA VAL A 26 -8.81 -1.60 2.30
C VAL A 26 -8.57 -0.08 2.36
N GLU A 27 -8.93 0.57 3.48
CA GLU A 27 -9.00 2.05 3.61
C GLU A 27 -7.93 2.65 4.55
N HIS A 28 -6.90 1.89 4.95
CA HIS A 28 -5.96 2.28 6.02
C HIS A 28 -4.54 2.63 5.53
N GLY A 29 -4.42 3.14 4.31
CA GLY A 29 -3.13 3.61 3.79
C GLY A 29 -2.48 4.69 4.64
N ASN A 30 -3.27 5.55 5.27
CA ASN A 30 -2.83 6.63 6.14
C ASN A 30 -2.01 6.18 7.38
N VAL A 31 -2.14 4.93 7.80
CA VAL A 31 -1.33 4.33 8.88
C VAL A 31 -0.20 3.44 8.34
N GLY A 32 -0.06 3.34 7.03
CA GLY A 32 0.99 2.59 6.35
C GLY A 32 0.60 1.15 6.11
N TYR A 33 -0.69 0.90 5.81
CA TYR A 33 -1.20 -0.43 5.53
C TYR A 33 -2.04 -0.44 4.24
N LEU A 34 -1.74 -1.38 3.35
CA LEU A 34 -2.58 -1.68 2.18
C LEU A 34 -2.96 -3.15 2.18
N ARG A 35 -4.13 -3.44 1.61
CA ARG A 35 -4.62 -4.81 1.45
C ARG A 35 -5.20 -5.04 0.07
N GLU A 36 -4.87 -6.18 -0.52
CA GLU A 36 -5.58 -6.74 -1.66
C GLU A 36 -5.91 -8.21 -1.41
N ALA A 37 -7.00 -8.72 -1.99
CA ALA A 37 -7.30 -10.14 -1.98
C ALA A 37 -6.30 -10.87 -2.90
N TYR A 38 -5.74 -11.99 -2.44
CA TYR A 38 -4.81 -12.80 -3.22
C TYR A 38 -5.59 -13.71 -4.19
N ARG A 39 -6.28 -13.07 -5.14
CA ARG A 39 -7.08 -13.70 -6.19
C ARG A 39 -7.00 -12.87 -7.46
N GLY A 40 -7.02 -13.57 -8.59
CA GLY A 40 -6.94 -12.97 -9.92
C GLY A 40 -5.53 -12.53 -10.28
N GLU A 41 -5.43 -11.63 -11.26
CA GLU A 41 -4.16 -11.13 -11.79
C GLU A 41 -4.07 -9.61 -11.64
N HIS A 42 -2.88 -9.05 -11.84
CA HIS A 42 -2.60 -7.60 -11.75
C HIS A 42 -2.92 -7.01 -10.37
N PHE A 43 -1.99 -7.14 -9.41
CA PHE A 43 -2.13 -6.56 -8.08
C PHE A 43 -1.55 -5.14 -8.06
N ALA A 44 -2.32 -4.16 -7.57
CA ALA A 44 -1.86 -2.78 -7.49
C ALA A 44 -0.68 -2.65 -6.53
N THR A 45 -0.66 -3.43 -5.44
CA THR A 45 0.44 -3.55 -4.47
C THR A 45 1.70 -4.11 -5.11
N ARG A 46 1.61 -5.15 -5.97
CA ARG A 46 2.78 -5.67 -6.72
C ARG A 46 3.33 -4.66 -7.71
N TYR A 47 2.48 -3.82 -8.29
CA TYR A 47 2.95 -2.75 -9.18
C TYR A 47 3.63 -1.63 -8.38
N LEU A 48 2.98 -1.13 -7.32
CA LEU A 48 3.45 -0.02 -6.51
C LEU A 48 4.74 -0.38 -5.76
N CYS A 49 4.73 -1.52 -5.07
CA CYS A 49 5.75 -1.97 -4.13
C CYS A 49 6.57 -3.16 -4.67
N ARG A 50 6.81 -3.18 -6.00
CA ARG A 50 7.41 -4.31 -6.73
C ARG A 50 8.61 -4.95 -6.04
N GLU A 51 9.51 -4.14 -5.51
CA GLU A 51 10.75 -4.59 -4.87
C GLU A 51 10.49 -5.39 -3.58
N ALA A 52 9.39 -5.12 -2.87
CA ALA A 52 9.02 -5.84 -1.65
C ALA A 52 8.50 -7.27 -1.93
N PHE A 53 8.24 -7.65 -3.18
CA PHE A 53 7.86 -9.01 -3.57
C PHE A 53 9.07 -9.86 -4.02
N GLY A 54 10.29 -9.39 -3.71
CA GLY A 54 11.53 -10.14 -3.91
C GLY A 54 11.77 -11.21 -2.83
N LYS A 55 12.98 -11.78 -2.79
CA LYS A 55 13.35 -12.89 -1.90
C LYS A 55 13.16 -12.61 -0.40
N SER A 56 13.33 -11.36 0.03
CA SER A 56 13.24 -10.94 1.42
C SER A 56 11.81 -10.59 1.88
N ASN A 57 10.83 -10.53 0.98
CA ASN A 57 9.49 -10.00 1.25
C ASN A 57 9.48 -8.57 1.87
N GLU A 58 10.60 -7.85 1.78
CA GLU A 58 10.71 -6.47 2.19
C GLU A 58 11.81 -5.73 1.40
N ALA A 59 11.61 -4.44 1.19
CA ALA A 59 12.57 -3.57 0.51
C ALA A 59 12.43 -2.12 0.99
N LYS A 60 13.55 -1.39 1.07
CA LYS A 60 13.50 0.09 1.17
C LYS A 60 13.14 0.65 -0.20
N ILE A 61 12.04 1.41 -0.29
CA ILE A 61 11.56 1.98 -1.55
C ILE A 61 11.48 3.51 -1.41
N PRO A 62 12.24 4.29 -2.21
CA PRO A 62 12.14 5.74 -2.18
C PRO A 62 10.72 6.23 -2.47
N ALA A 63 10.24 7.19 -1.70
CA ALA A 63 8.89 7.72 -1.82
C ALA A 63 8.64 8.37 -3.18
N LYS A 64 9.66 8.98 -3.79
CA LYS A 64 9.62 9.46 -5.17
C LYS A 64 9.22 8.37 -6.17
N LEU A 65 9.77 7.16 -6.01
CA LEU A 65 9.46 6.03 -6.88
C LEU A 65 8.03 5.51 -6.66
N LEU A 66 7.56 5.51 -5.40
CA LEU A 66 6.16 5.20 -5.09
C LEU A 66 5.23 6.22 -5.74
N ARG A 67 5.54 7.51 -5.67
CA ARG A 67 4.77 8.60 -6.28
C ARG A 67 4.72 8.51 -7.80
N GLU A 68 5.84 8.22 -8.45
CA GLU A 68 5.91 8.01 -9.90
C GLU A 68 5.01 6.85 -10.36
N ARG A 69 4.90 5.79 -9.54
CA ARG A 69 4.08 4.61 -9.84
C ARG A 69 2.61 4.81 -9.50
N LEU A 70 2.28 5.69 -8.55
CA LEU A 70 0.95 5.86 -8.01
C LEU A 70 -0.14 6.04 -9.10
N PRO A 71 0.00 6.91 -10.14
CA PRO A 71 -1.05 7.09 -11.14
C PRO A 71 -1.44 5.80 -11.85
N ARG A 72 -0.47 4.91 -12.14
CA ARG A 72 -0.76 3.61 -12.77
C ARG A 72 -1.29 2.60 -11.74
N ALA A 73 -0.78 2.62 -10.51
CA ALA A 73 -1.34 1.80 -9.42
C ALA A 73 -2.83 2.08 -9.22
N LEU A 74 -3.26 3.35 -9.21
CA LEU A 74 -4.66 3.73 -9.05
C LEU A 74 -5.58 3.23 -10.18
N LYS A 75 -5.07 3.15 -11.42
CA LYS A 75 -5.81 2.52 -12.53
C LYS A 75 -6.00 1.03 -12.30
N VAL A 76 -4.97 0.36 -11.79
CA VAL A 76 -5.02 -1.07 -11.46
C VAL A 76 -5.98 -1.33 -10.29
N VAL A 77 -5.97 -0.48 -9.25
CA VAL A 77 -6.95 -0.54 -8.14
C VAL A 77 -8.37 -0.51 -8.69
N GLU A 78 -8.70 0.51 -9.50
CA GLU A 78 -10.04 0.65 -10.06
C GLU A 78 -10.45 -0.54 -10.93
N GLN A 79 -9.54 -1.01 -11.79
CA GLN A 79 -9.79 -2.20 -12.61
C GLN A 79 -10.13 -3.41 -11.72
N ARG A 80 -9.37 -3.64 -10.64
CA ARG A 80 -9.59 -4.77 -9.73
C ARG A 80 -10.89 -4.64 -8.94
N GLU A 81 -11.20 -3.47 -8.40
CA GLU A 81 -12.44 -3.20 -7.68
C GLU A 81 -13.65 -3.60 -8.54
N ARG A 82 -13.64 -3.22 -9.82
CA ARG A 82 -14.71 -3.56 -10.76
C ARG A 82 -14.71 -5.04 -11.15
N THR A 83 -13.55 -5.67 -11.41
CA THR A 83 -13.51 -7.01 -12.00
C THR A 83 -13.54 -8.14 -10.96
N ILE A 84 -12.79 -7.99 -9.87
CA ILE A 84 -12.62 -9.02 -8.84
C ILE A 84 -13.69 -8.89 -7.75
N TYR A 85 -13.91 -7.66 -7.28
CA TYR A 85 -14.84 -7.37 -6.18
C TYR A 85 -16.25 -7.02 -6.67
N LYS A 86 -16.43 -6.87 -7.99
CA LYS A 86 -17.70 -6.48 -8.64
C LYS A 86 -18.28 -5.18 -8.06
N GLN A 87 -17.40 -4.31 -7.57
CA GLN A 87 -17.78 -3.01 -7.04
C GLN A 87 -18.28 -2.11 -8.17
N THR A 88 -19.45 -1.51 -7.97
CA THR A 88 -20.09 -0.60 -8.93
C THR A 88 -20.23 0.82 -8.39
N ASP A 89 -20.20 0.99 -7.06
CA ASP A 89 -20.23 2.30 -6.43
C ASP A 89 -18.87 3.00 -6.54
N GLN A 90 -18.82 4.07 -7.32
CA GLN A 90 -17.62 4.89 -7.51
C GLN A 90 -17.06 5.41 -6.19
N LYS A 91 -17.91 5.73 -5.21
CA LYS A 91 -17.46 6.25 -3.92
C LYS A 91 -16.64 5.20 -3.15
N GLN A 92 -17.00 3.92 -3.24
CA GLN A 92 -16.21 2.87 -2.59
C GLN A 92 -14.88 2.67 -3.32
N ILE A 93 -14.88 2.69 -4.65
CA ILE A 93 -13.65 2.60 -5.45
C ILE A 93 -12.69 3.74 -5.10
N ASP A 94 -13.22 4.96 -4.98
CA ASP A 94 -12.43 6.14 -4.66
C ASP A 94 -11.84 6.08 -3.25
N LYS A 95 -12.51 5.46 -2.27
CA LYS A 95 -11.92 5.21 -0.95
C LYS A 95 -10.73 4.26 -1.01
N VAL A 96 -10.80 3.18 -1.80
CA VAL A 96 -9.66 2.27 -1.97
C VAL A 96 -8.51 2.99 -2.67
N LYS A 97 -8.81 3.81 -3.70
CA LYS A 97 -7.80 4.67 -4.36
C LYS A 97 -7.18 5.65 -3.38
N GLN A 98 -7.98 6.29 -2.52
CA GLN A 98 -7.50 7.22 -1.50
C GLN A 98 -6.54 6.53 -0.53
N SER A 99 -6.82 5.29 -0.13
CA SER A 99 -5.90 4.48 0.68
C SER A 99 -4.51 4.37 0.03
N PHE A 100 -4.42 4.13 -1.28
CA PHE A 100 -3.13 4.11 -1.98
C PHE A 100 -2.44 5.48 -1.99
N VAL A 101 -3.20 6.57 -2.14
CA VAL A 101 -2.67 7.93 -2.06
C VAL A 101 -2.11 8.22 -0.67
N ASP A 102 -2.90 7.98 0.37
CA ASP A 102 -2.54 8.21 1.77
C ASP A 102 -1.29 7.42 2.17
N PHE A 103 -1.15 6.19 1.66
CA PHE A 103 0.03 5.36 1.89
C PHE A 103 1.30 5.98 1.30
N VAL A 104 1.23 6.50 0.08
CA VAL A 104 2.38 7.18 -0.56
C VAL A 104 2.70 8.48 0.17
N GLU A 105 1.70 9.28 0.53
CA GLU A 105 1.88 10.51 1.30
C GLU A 105 2.51 10.26 2.67
N LEU A 106 2.09 9.18 3.35
CA LEU A 106 2.73 8.75 4.57
C LEU A 106 4.20 8.43 4.34
N CYS A 107 4.53 7.65 3.30
CA CYS A 107 5.91 7.28 3.00
C CYS A 107 6.77 8.51 2.68
N GLU A 108 6.27 9.47 1.89
CA GLU A 108 6.95 10.73 1.59
C GLU A 108 7.22 11.54 2.86
N ARG A 109 6.20 11.69 3.70
CA ARG A 109 6.33 12.42 4.96
C ARG A 109 7.34 11.75 5.87
N LYS A 110 7.28 10.42 6.00
CA LYS A 110 8.22 9.68 6.85
C LYS A 110 9.65 9.71 6.32
N GLU A 111 9.84 9.58 5.02
CA GLU A 111 11.16 9.73 4.40
C GLU A 111 11.75 11.12 4.65
N LYS A 112 10.94 12.17 4.56
CA LYS A 112 11.37 13.55 4.90
C LYS A 112 11.69 13.72 6.38
N GLU A 113 10.88 13.14 7.28
CA GLU A 113 11.08 13.20 8.73
C GLU A 113 12.35 12.42 9.17
N THR A 114 12.63 11.27 8.55
CA THR A 114 13.69 10.35 9.01
C THR A 114 14.98 10.41 8.18
N GLY A 115 14.96 11.07 7.02
CA GLY A 115 16.09 11.14 6.09
C GLY A 115 16.41 9.83 5.36
N GLU A 116 15.52 8.83 5.46
CA GLU A 116 15.71 7.50 4.89
C GLU A 116 14.38 6.96 4.34
N PRO A 117 14.40 6.23 3.21
CA PRO A 117 13.18 5.60 2.68
C PRO A 117 12.51 4.63 3.65
N CYS A 118 11.19 4.53 3.55
CA CYS A 118 10.44 3.52 4.28
C CYS A 118 10.81 2.10 3.80
N THR A 119 10.93 1.17 4.74
CA THR A 119 10.96 -0.26 4.45
C THR A 119 9.53 -0.75 4.24
N ILE A 120 9.24 -1.20 3.02
CA ILE A 120 7.95 -1.78 2.65
C ILE A 120 8.04 -3.29 2.83
N VAL A 121 7.11 -3.87 3.58
CA VAL A 121 7.02 -5.31 3.85
C VAL A 121 5.77 -5.86 3.19
N ALA A 122 5.90 -6.95 2.42
CA ALA A 122 4.80 -7.67 1.81
C ALA A 122 4.57 -9.01 2.52
N ASN A 123 3.33 -9.31 2.86
CA ASN A 123 2.92 -10.57 3.47
C ASN A 123 1.76 -11.17 2.64
N TYR A 124 1.94 -12.34 2.04
CA TYR A 124 1.01 -12.92 1.07
C TYR A 124 1.11 -14.45 0.95
#